data_AF-A0A9P4DXS3-F1
#
_entry.id   AF-A0A9P4DXS3-F1
#
_cell.length_a   1.000
_cell.length_b   1.000
_cell.length_c   1.000
_cell.angle_alpha   90.00
_cell.angle_beta   90.00
_cell.angle_gamma   90.00
#
_symmetry.space_group_name_H-M   'P 1'
#
loop_
_entity.id
_entity.type
_entity.pdbx_description
1 polymer ?
#
loop_
_entity_poly.entity_id
_entity_poly.type
_entity_poly.pdbx_seq_one_letter_code
_entity_poly.pdbx_strand_id
1 'polypeptide(L)'
;MVKKMVTMKKYISFLFAALLLGTSCTDTRTDYMMGDTAYFPKSDLQKETLYVMNANDYVYNVWIHKAGYYQNRFAGRVELDYNYLVQYNTENGTDYEMLDEKYYSFERDFVIEAGADEAAVPLSLKIEQLLQDKGYGIYYIPLSVNSRTPEEDVYVDKSHFILLLDIRKPVLVIDGAAGEQRGEVFMDLSKATTERQIDITAKLDINTTEELVVTYGYDKEADNLLTEEEKSHLLTAGFEYAQSVKIPVGEKYAENYLTLKPSEMQDGKWILPVRVGTTNDKVGSDAEENWVKLTVVKGSLDSKVELEGTYVQGSDIILSSDNTPSREVIADVSQISDLSYSVADKYGDEPTWLQVNEASGKLQITVSSANTSTWKERVATITLVDNETWLEKEIVVRQGMKGYGITLNKSLWSVVGYSEHVSGKESVLGRLFDNFWPTSKAEVGSGSTLSYIEISDKGSEENPVQIVFDLGENPHEYNSIGLIPRLQWVGNSPKYLKIEVSDEVLTRSEDITNWILVGSAKRDAFTKTELDAHDGGNWNDWYADKQFVKWHDLGENMHHRYIRFSMWDSWYSTHCFDEIFVSKK
;
A
#
# COMPACT_ATOMS: atom_id res chain seq x y z
N MET A 1 40.19 87.63 92.17
CA MET A 1 40.79 86.81 93.25
C MET A 1 39.70 85.89 93.80
N VAL A 2 40.05 84.63 94.14
CA VAL A 2 39.22 83.57 94.78
C VAL A 2 38.46 82.57 93.87
N LYS A 3 39.18 81.45 93.55
CA LYS A 3 38.84 80.00 93.69
C LYS A 3 37.39 79.54 93.96
N LYS A 4 36.88 78.53 93.21
CA LYS A 4 36.80 77.06 93.57
C LYS A 4 35.75 76.27 92.73
N MET A 5 36.22 75.21 92.02
CA MET A 5 35.74 73.80 91.98
C MET A 5 34.44 73.45 92.77
N VAL A 6 33.45 72.62 92.35
CA VAL A 6 33.37 71.25 91.76
C VAL A 6 31.90 71.05 91.29
N THR A 7 31.53 70.29 90.24
CA THR A 7 30.99 68.90 90.39
C THR A 7 30.72 68.19 89.04
N MET A 8 31.57 67.21 88.74
CA MET A 8 31.26 65.79 88.49
C MET A 8 29.79 65.43 88.22
N LYS A 9 29.33 65.53 86.95
CA LYS A 9 28.12 64.84 86.43
C LYS A 9 28.05 64.70 84.90
N LYS A 10 29.02 65.25 84.15
CA LYS A 10 28.99 65.30 82.67
C LYS A 10 29.74 64.18 81.93
N TYR A 11 30.45 63.29 82.63
CA TYR A 11 31.30 62.27 81.98
C TYR A 11 30.63 60.91 81.76
N ILE A 12 29.41 60.70 82.25
CA ILE A 12 28.66 59.44 82.01
C ILE A 12 27.90 59.49 80.68
N SER A 13 27.40 60.66 80.25
CA SER A 13 26.76 60.81 78.93
C SER A 13 27.75 60.72 77.77
N PHE A 14 29.02 61.08 77.99
CA PHE A 14 30.06 60.96 76.95
C PHE A 14 30.56 59.52 76.76
N LEU A 15 30.45 58.66 77.78
CA LEU A 15 30.79 57.24 77.64
C LEU A 15 29.71 56.46 76.86
N PHE A 16 28.43 56.82 77.00
CA PHE A 16 27.34 56.19 76.22
C PHE A 16 27.28 56.68 74.76
N ALA A 17 27.65 57.94 74.49
CA ALA A 17 27.72 58.45 73.12
C ALA A 17 28.94 57.91 72.33
N ALA A 18 30.06 57.61 73.00
CA ALA A 18 31.23 56.99 72.38
C ALA A 18 31.03 55.49 72.10
N LEU A 19 30.20 54.78 72.89
CA LEU A 19 29.85 53.37 72.63
C LEU A 19 28.84 53.18 71.49
N LEU A 20 28.08 54.22 71.09
CA LEU A 20 27.09 54.15 70.00
C LEU A 20 27.64 54.55 68.63
N LEU A 21 28.90 54.96 68.54
CA LEU A 21 29.57 55.30 67.27
C LEU A 21 30.50 54.19 66.75
N GLY A 22 30.59 53.06 67.46
CA GLY A 22 31.50 51.94 67.16
C GLY A 22 30.87 50.75 66.43
N THR A 23 29.59 50.79 66.08
CA THR A 23 28.96 49.77 65.23
C THR A 23 28.29 50.45 64.05
N SER A 24 29.07 50.90 63.07
CA SER A 24 28.54 50.94 61.71
C SER A 24 28.11 49.51 61.38
N CYS A 25 26.84 49.32 61.06
CA CYS A 25 26.41 48.12 60.33
C CYS A 25 27.39 47.95 59.17
N THR A 26 28.10 46.83 59.13
CA THR A 26 28.76 46.40 57.90
C THR A 26 27.69 46.40 56.81
N ASP A 27 27.93 47.10 55.71
CA ASP A 27 27.02 47.06 54.56
C ASP A 27 27.10 45.66 53.96
N THR A 28 26.22 44.77 54.43
CA THR A 28 26.15 43.38 54.01
C THR A 28 25.28 43.21 52.77
N ARG A 29 24.93 44.29 52.05
CA ARG A 29 24.01 44.23 50.89
C ARG A 29 24.57 43.40 49.75
N THR A 30 25.90 43.27 49.67
CA THR A 30 26.61 42.44 48.69
C THR A 30 27.15 41.14 49.29
N ASP A 31 26.94 40.89 50.59
CA ASP A 31 27.37 39.65 51.21
C ASP A 31 26.57 38.50 50.59
N TYR A 32 27.26 37.44 50.18
CA TYR A 32 26.71 36.27 49.49
C TYR A 32 26.19 36.51 48.07
N MET A 33 26.45 37.67 47.46
CA MET A 33 26.18 37.85 46.03
C MET A 33 27.20 37.05 45.22
N MET A 34 26.71 36.29 44.24
CA MET A 34 27.55 35.44 43.40
C MET A 34 28.45 36.30 42.51
N GLY A 35 29.74 35.97 42.49
CA GLY A 35 30.72 36.50 41.54
C GLY A 35 30.34 36.19 40.10
N ASP A 36 31.02 36.83 39.15
CA ASP A 36 30.76 36.61 37.73
C ASP A 36 31.40 35.29 37.28
N THR A 37 30.57 34.30 36.97
CA THR A 37 31.00 32.95 36.58
C THR A 37 30.63 32.63 35.14
N ALA A 38 31.55 31.99 34.42
CA ALA A 38 31.34 31.54 33.05
C ALA A 38 31.01 30.03 33.00
N TYR A 39 30.15 29.64 32.05
CA TYR A 39 29.70 28.27 31.88
C TYR A 39 29.14 27.98 30.48
N PHE A 40 29.04 26.70 30.12
CA PHE A 40 28.32 26.27 28.92
C PHE A 40 26.82 26.12 29.21
N PRO A 41 25.90 26.64 28.37
CA PRO A 41 24.45 26.51 28.55
C PRO A 41 23.96 25.09 28.77
N LYS A 42 24.53 24.17 27.98
CA LYS A 42 24.29 22.73 28.01
C LYS A 42 25.62 22.07 28.33
N SER A 43 25.75 21.50 29.53
CA SER A 43 26.87 20.61 29.84
C SER A 43 26.56 19.19 29.37
N ASP A 44 27.55 18.31 29.42
CA ASP A 44 27.47 16.89 29.01
C ASP A 44 27.59 16.66 27.48
N LEU A 45 26.86 15.72 26.88
CA LEU A 45 27.00 15.39 25.45
C LEU A 45 26.11 16.30 24.58
N GLN A 46 26.72 17.10 23.69
CA GLN A 46 26.02 17.94 22.71
C GLN A 46 26.14 17.34 21.32
N LYS A 47 25.01 16.95 20.72
CA LYS A 47 24.96 16.41 19.36
C LYS A 47 24.69 17.50 18.33
N GLU A 48 25.52 17.53 17.30
CA GLU A 48 25.39 18.33 16.09
C GLU A 48 25.39 17.41 14.87
N THR A 49 24.35 17.45 14.04
CA THR A 49 24.26 16.63 12.81
C THR A 49 24.50 17.52 11.60
N LEU A 50 25.50 17.15 10.79
CA LEU A 50 25.91 17.90 9.60
C LEU A 50 25.75 17.03 8.36
N TYR A 51 24.95 17.48 7.42
CA TYR A 51 24.85 16.87 6.10
C TYR A 51 25.80 17.58 5.14
N VAL A 52 26.78 16.84 4.64
CA VAL A 52 27.89 17.43 3.88
C VAL A 52 27.79 17.01 2.41
N MET A 53 27.43 17.96 1.56
CA MET A 53 27.41 17.78 0.09
C MET A 53 28.58 18.46 -0.61
N ASN A 54 29.15 19.50 0.02
CA ASN A 54 30.35 20.19 -0.47
C ASN A 54 31.45 20.12 0.59
N ALA A 55 32.69 20.37 0.20
CA ALA A 55 33.84 20.24 1.09
C ALA A 55 34.14 21.51 1.91
N ASN A 56 33.19 22.44 2.02
CA ASN A 56 33.41 23.69 2.71
C ASN A 56 33.55 23.47 4.23
N ASP A 57 34.47 24.21 4.84
CA ASP A 57 34.65 24.20 6.28
C ASP A 57 33.37 24.62 7.01
N TYR A 58 33.10 23.98 8.14
CA TYR A 58 31.94 24.25 8.99
C TYR A 58 32.38 24.98 10.26
N VAL A 59 31.67 26.04 10.65
CA VAL A 59 31.95 26.77 11.89
C VAL A 59 30.87 26.47 12.93
N TYR A 60 31.25 25.77 13.99
CA TYR A 60 30.43 25.58 15.18
C TYR A 60 30.73 26.67 16.21
N ASN A 61 29.73 27.44 16.62
CA ASN A 61 29.92 28.46 17.67
C ASN A 61 29.78 27.81 19.05
N VAL A 62 30.90 27.72 19.77
CA VAL A 62 30.92 27.33 21.17
C VAL A 62 30.47 28.51 22.01
N TRP A 63 29.23 28.47 22.51
CA TRP A 63 28.65 29.55 23.31
C TRP A 63 29.02 29.42 24.79
N ILE A 64 29.57 30.49 25.36
CA ILE A 64 29.89 30.64 26.78
C ILE A 64 29.00 31.72 27.36
N HIS A 65 28.31 31.41 28.45
CA HIS A 65 27.44 32.34 29.16
C HIS A 65 28.09 32.78 30.47
N LYS A 66 27.76 34.00 30.89
CA LYS A 66 28.17 34.61 32.15
C LYS A 66 26.94 34.83 33.02
N ALA A 67 27.01 34.39 34.27
CA ALA A 67 26.05 34.73 35.31
C ALA A 67 26.79 35.38 36.48
N GLY A 68 26.09 36.20 37.26
CA GLY A 68 26.72 36.89 38.39
C GLY A 68 26.04 38.22 38.66
N TYR A 69 26.21 38.74 39.88
CA TYR A 69 25.58 40.01 40.26
C TYR A 69 26.33 41.22 39.72
N TYR A 70 27.65 41.15 39.62
CA TYR A 70 28.49 42.31 39.37
C TYR A 70 28.57 42.70 37.90
N GLN A 71 28.33 41.75 36.98
CA GLN A 71 28.24 42.00 35.55
C GLN A 71 29.50 42.65 34.97
N ASN A 72 30.65 42.39 35.58
CA ASN A 72 31.96 42.83 35.13
C ASN A 72 32.40 42.09 33.86
N ARG A 73 33.46 42.62 33.26
CA ARG A 73 34.16 41.98 32.15
C ARG A 73 34.78 40.66 32.63
N PHE A 74 34.51 39.58 31.92
CA PHE A 74 35.07 38.26 32.18
C PHE A 74 35.96 37.83 31.01
N ALA A 75 37.23 37.56 31.28
CA ALA A 75 38.13 36.90 30.33
C ALA A 75 38.27 35.42 30.70
N GLY A 76 38.17 34.55 29.69
CA GLY A 76 38.27 33.11 29.88
C GLY A 76 38.98 32.43 28.72
N ARG A 77 39.08 31.11 28.82
CA ARG A 77 39.66 30.25 27.79
C ARG A 77 38.87 28.96 27.64
N VAL A 78 38.61 28.55 26.41
CA VAL A 78 38.14 27.22 26.04
C VAL A 78 39.35 26.31 25.80
N GLU A 79 39.36 25.13 26.44
CA GLU A 79 40.41 24.13 26.30
C GLU A 79 39.83 22.76 25.93
N LEU A 80 40.70 21.84 25.53
CA LEU A 80 40.32 20.45 25.25
C LEU A 80 40.39 19.65 26.54
N ASP A 81 39.39 18.80 26.77
CA ASP A 81 39.27 18.05 28.03
C ASP A 81 39.19 16.54 27.83
N TYR A 82 40.33 15.95 27.53
CA TYR A 82 40.44 14.50 27.38
C TYR A 82 40.05 13.74 28.66
N ASN A 83 40.31 14.31 29.85
CA ASN A 83 39.99 13.64 31.11
C ASN A 83 38.48 13.52 31.31
N TYR A 84 37.73 14.57 30.94
CA TYR A 84 36.28 14.54 30.96
C TYR A 84 35.70 13.50 29.99
N LEU A 85 36.29 13.34 28.79
CA LEU A 85 35.89 12.28 27.86
C LEU A 85 36.10 10.87 28.45
N VAL A 86 37.24 10.63 29.11
CA VAL A 86 37.52 9.35 29.79
C VAL A 86 36.55 9.09 30.95
N GLN A 87 36.24 10.13 31.73
CA GLN A 87 35.24 10.04 32.80
C GLN A 87 33.87 9.68 32.21
N TYR A 88 33.43 10.41 31.19
CA TYR A 88 32.16 10.16 30.50
C TYR A 88 32.07 8.72 29.98
N ASN A 89 33.11 8.24 29.32
CA ASN A 89 33.20 6.87 28.82
C ASN A 89 33.07 5.82 29.94
N THR A 90 33.73 6.07 31.07
CA THR A 90 33.67 5.17 32.24
C THR A 90 32.28 5.15 32.86
N GLU A 91 31.64 6.31 33.00
CA GLU A 91 30.32 6.45 33.62
C GLU A 91 29.19 5.91 32.74
N ASN A 92 29.32 6.03 31.41
CA ASN A 92 28.27 5.65 30.45
C ASN A 92 28.54 4.33 29.72
N GLY A 93 29.67 3.67 29.97
CA GLY A 93 30.03 2.41 29.30
C GLY A 93 30.28 2.58 27.80
N THR A 94 30.79 3.74 27.39
CA THR A 94 31.11 4.08 25.99
C THR A 94 32.62 4.05 25.76
N ASP A 95 33.03 4.08 24.49
CA ASP A 95 34.42 3.99 24.03
C ASP A 95 34.78 5.14 23.08
N TYR A 96 34.24 6.33 23.31
CA TYR A 96 34.43 7.48 22.43
C TYR A 96 35.90 7.91 22.35
N GLU A 97 36.37 8.14 21.12
CA GLU A 97 37.70 8.66 20.82
C GLU A 97 37.65 10.14 20.44
N MET A 98 38.56 10.92 21.00
CA MET A 98 38.70 12.33 20.67
C MET A 98 39.19 12.53 19.24
N LEU A 99 38.53 13.42 18.50
CA LEU A 99 38.95 13.85 17.18
C LEU A 99 40.29 14.59 17.27
N ASP A 100 41.21 14.26 16.36
CA ASP A 100 42.54 14.86 16.29
C ASP A 100 42.46 16.37 15.96
N GLU A 101 43.25 17.19 16.66
CA GLU A 101 43.30 18.64 16.48
C GLU A 101 43.65 19.06 15.04
N LYS A 102 44.23 18.20 14.20
CA LYS A 102 44.49 18.55 12.79
C LYS A 102 43.20 18.84 12.00
N TYR A 103 42.05 18.28 12.41
CA TYR A 103 40.76 18.41 11.72
C TYR A 103 39.91 19.61 12.17
N TYR A 104 40.32 20.37 13.18
CA TYR A 104 39.60 21.55 13.63
C TYR A 104 40.53 22.65 14.13
N SER A 105 40.00 23.87 14.27
CA SER A 105 40.74 24.99 14.83
C SER A 105 39.79 25.99 15.47
N PHE A 106 40.20 26.59 16.58
CA PHE A 106 39.47 27.66 17.23
C PHE A 106 40.40 28.55 18.04
N GLU A 107 40.05 29.83 18.16
CA GLU A 107 40.71 30.73 19.10
C GLU A 107 40.28 30.38 20.52
N ARG A 108 41.22 29.92 21.34
CA ARG A 108 40.92 29.42 22.68
C ARG A 108 40.48 30.53 23.63
N ASP A 109 40.95 31.75 23.43
CA ASP A 109 40.73 32.85 24.37
C ASP A 109 39.46 33.62 24.00
N PHE A 110 38.66 34.02 25.01
CA PHE A 110 37.46 34.84 24.79
C PHE A 110 37.31 35.91 25.88
N VAL A 111 36.51 36.93 25.56
CA VAL A 111 36.16 38.01 26.48
C VAL A 111 34.66 38.25 26.39
N ILE A 112 33.99 38.23 27.55
CA ILE A 112 32.62 38.70 27.72
C ILE A 112 32.73 40.10 28.33
N GLU A 113 32.33 41.12 27.55
CA GLU A 113 32.44 42.51 27.99
C GLU A 113 31.49 42.82 29.15
N ALA A 114 31.78 43.89 29.91
CA ALA A 114 30.95 44.30 31.03
C ALA A 114 29.51 44.61 30.55
N GLY A 115 28.51 44.07 31.26
CA GLY A 115 27.11 44.16 30.90
C GLY A 115 26.64 43.24 29.76
N ALA A 116 27.51 42.42 29.17
CA ALA A 116 27.13 41.35 28.26
C ALA A 116 26.98 40.00 29.00
N ASP A 117 26.16 39.11 28.46
CA ASP A 117 25.83 37.82 29.09
C ASP A 117 26.46 36.62 28.39
N GLU A 118 27.01 36.77 27.19
CA GLU A 118 27.55 35.65 26.41
C GLU A 118 28.67 36.06 25.45
N ALA A 119 29.48 35.08 25.05
CA ALA A 119 30.42 35.15 23.94
C ALA A 119 30.44 33.83 23.17
N ALA A 120 30.75 33.90 21.88
CA ALA A 120 30.94 32.72 21.02
C ALA A 120 32.40 32.53 20.67
N VAL A 121 32.90 31.31 20.80
CA VAL A 121 34.20 30.87 20.28
C VAL A 121 33.95 30.05 19.01
N PRO A 122 34.30 30.56 17.82
CA PRO A 122 34.08 29.85 16.57
C PRO A 122 35.08 28.69 16.42
N LEU A 123 34.55 27.47 16.30
CA LEU A 123 35.29 26.24 16.02
C LEU A 123 35.09 25.85 14.56
N SER A 124 36.15 26.01 13.77
CA SER A 124 36.18 25.67 12.35
C SER A 124 36.61 24.22 12.16
N LEU A 125 35.73 23.39 11.60
CA LEU A 125 35.99 22.02 11.16
C LEU A 125 36.52 22.03 9.73
N LYS A 126 37.61 21.31 9.49
CA LYS A 126 38.21 21.10 8.17
C LYS A 126 37.55 19.92 7.48
N ILE A 127 36.41 20.17 6.86
CA ILE A 127 35.51 19.12 6.36
C ILE A 127 36.17 18.29 5.27
N GLU A 128 36.85 18.91 4.29
CA GLU A 128 37.53 18.19 3.21
C GLU A 128 38.56 17.19 3.74
N GLN A 129 39.43 17.65 4.65
CA GLN A 129 40.48 16.83 5.25
C GLN A 129 39.89 15.71 6.13
N LEU A 130 38.82 16.00 6.87
CA LEU A 130 38.13 15.01 7.70
C LEU A 130 37.54 13.90 6.84
N LEU A 131 36.81 14.25 5.77
CA LEU A 131 36.21 13.27 4.86
C LEU A 131 37.27 12.44 4.14
N GLN A 132 38.40 13.04 3.74
CA GLN A 132 39.50 12.35 3.08
C GLN A 132 40.16 11.29 3.99
N ASP A 133 40.44 11.65 5.26
CA ASP A 133 41.19 10.78 6.17
C ASP A 133 40.30 9.79 6.95
N LYS A 134 39.04 10.18 7.25
CA LYS A 134 38.15 9.46 8.17
C LYS A 134 36.76 9.16 7.61
N GLY A 135 36.35 9.75 6.48
CA GLY A 135 35.04 9.54 5.87
C GLY A 135 33.89 10.25 6.59
N TYR A 136 32.66 9.79 6.32
CA TYR A 136 31.45 10.16 7.07
C TYR A 136 31.37 9.35 8.37
N GLY A 137 30.82 9.91 9.43
CA GLY A 137 30.74 9.23 10.72
C GLY A 137 30.51 10.15 11.90
N ILE A 138 30.70 9.59 13.09
CA ILE A 138 30.52 10.29 14.37
C ILE A 138 31.90 10.62 14.95
N TYR A 139 32.11 11.87 15.34
CA TYR A 139 33.37 12.37 15.91
C TYR A 139 33.13 13.18 17.18
N TYR A 140 34.10 13.17 18.10
CA TYR A 140 33.93 13.78 19.43
C TYR A 140 35.02 14.83 19.73
N ILE A 141 34.62 16.01 20.20
CA ILE A 141 35.54 17.06 20.67
C ILE A 141 35.16 17.44 22.11
N PRO A 142 35.91 16.99 23.13
CA PRO A 142 35.66 17.37 24.51
C PRO A 142 36.22 18.76 24.80
N LEU A 143 35.39 19.63 25.36
CA LEU A 143 35.71 21.03 25.61
C LEU A 143 35.48 21.39 27.09
N SER A 144 36.36 22.23 27.62
CA SER A 144 36.24 22.84 28.94
C SER A 144 36.35 24.36 28.87
N VAL A 145 35.80 25.07 29.85
CA VAL A 145 35.98 26.51 30.03
C VAL A 145 36.71 26.80 31.33
N ASN A 146 37.69 27.68 31.27
CA ASN A 146 38.51 28.12 32.40
C ASN A 146 38.50 29.65 32.54
N SER A 147 38.53 30.15 33.77
CA SER A 147 38.64 31.58 34.05
C SER A 147 40.09 32.08 33.87
N ARG A 148 40.24 33.27 33.30
CA ARG A 148 41.48 34.05 33.34
C ARG A 148 41.32 35.36 34.12
N THR A 149 40.13 35.58 34.69
CA THR A 149 39.83 36.78 35.48
C THR A 149 40.27 36.51 36.92
N PRO A 150 41.14 37.35 37.52
CA PRO A 150 41.58 37.15 38.90
C PRO A 150 40.37 37.08 39.86
N GLU A 151 40.40 36.10 40.78
CA GLU A 151 39.39 35.91 41.83
C GLU A 151 37.98 35.47 41.36
N GLU A 152 37.77 35.24 40.06
CA GLU A 152 36.52 34.70 39.50
C GLU A 152 36.71 33.27 38.99
N ASP A 153 35.77 32.37 39.28
CA ASP A 153 35.79 30.96 38.90
C ASP A 153 34.71 30.61 37.86
N VAL A 154 34.88 29.46 37.19
CA VAL A 154 33.85 28.89 36.31
C VAL A 154 32.87 28.04 37.10
N TYR A 155 31.65 27.88 36.57
CA TYR A 155 30.65 27.05 37.22
C TYR A 155 30.94 25.57 36.92
N VAL A 156 31.53 24.87 37.90
CA VAL A 156 32.12 23.53 37.76
C VAL A 156 31.17 22.48 37.16
N ASP A 157 29.89 22.50 37.53
CA ASP A 157 28.90 21.53 37.01
C ASP A 157 28.59 21.75 35.51
N LYS A 158 28.97 22.92 34.98
CA LYS A 158 28.75 23.32 33.59
C LYS A 158 30.01 23.84 32.89
N SER A 159 31.19 23.47 33.40
CA SER A 159 32.47 23.89 32.81
C SER A 159 32.97 22.96 31.71
N HIS A 160 32.26 21.87 31.41
CA HIS A 160 32.67 20.86 30.43
C HIS A 160 31.49 20.37 29.58
N PHE A 161 31.77 19.99 28.33
CA PHE A 161 30.86 19.24 27.48
C PHE A 161 31.63 18.46 26.39
N ILE A 162 31.00 17.48 25.76
CA ILE A 162 31.53 16.75 24.60
C ILE A 162 30.70 17.13 23.39
N LEU A 163 31.32 17.73 22.37
CA LEU A 163 30.68 17.96 21.07
C LEU A 163 30.74 16.68 20.24
N LEU A 164 29.59 16.06 19.99
CA LEU A 164 29.40 14.96 19.06
C LEU A 164 28.99 15.51 17.70
N LEU A 165 29.85 15.34 16.70
CA LEU A 165 29.63 15.69 15.31
C LEU A 165 29.21 14.45 14.53
N ASP A 166 27.93 14.38 14.14
CA ASP A 166 27.36 13.32 13.30
C ASP A 166 27.38 13.81 11.84
N ILE A 167 28.49 13.51 11.14
CA ILE A 167 28.75 13.92 9.76
C ILE A 167 28.14 12.89 8.81
N ARG A 168 27.08 13.28 8.11
CA ARG A 168 26.28 12.40 7.26
C ARG A 168 26.37 12.77 5.80
N LYS A 169 26.25 11.72 4.99
CA LYS A 169 26.08 11.83 3.55
C LYS A 169 24.59 12.13 3.29
N PRO A 170 24.26 13.22 2.55
CA PRO A 170 22.92 13.41 2.02
C PRO A 170 22.48 12.21 1.18
N VAL A 171 21.19 11.90 1.17
CA VAL A 171 20.63 10.75 0.48
C VAL A 171 19.63 11.19 -0.59
N LEU A 172 19.91 10.78 -1.82
CA LEU A 172 19.08 11.00 -2.98
C LEU A 172 18.16 9.79 -3.22
N VAL A 173 16.87 10.06 -3.44
CA VAL A 173 15.82 9.06 -3.69
C VAL A 173 14.88 9.51 -4.81
N ILE A 174 14.00 8.61 -5.26
CA ILE A 174 12.79 8.98 -6.01
C ILE A 174 11.69 9.32 -4.99
N ASP A 175 11.03 10.47 -5.16
CA ASP A 175 9.91 10.87 -4.30
C ASP A 175 8.65 10.06 -4.61
N GLY A 176 7.78 9.91 -3.62
CA GLY A 176 6.52 9.17 -3.74
C GLY A 176 6.50 7.82 -3.02
N ALA A 177 5.42 7.07 -3.25
CA ALA A 177 5.13 5.81 -2.59
C ALA A 177 5.71 4.61 -3.37
N ALA A 178 6.16 3.60 -2.62
CA ALA A 178 6.54 2.31 -3.19
C ALA A 178 5.29 1.63 -3.79
N GLY A 179 5.40 1.10 -5.01
CA GLY A 179 4.27 0.53 -5.74
C GLY A 179 3.56 1.50 -6.69
N GLU A 180 3.81 2.80 -6.56
CA GLU A 180 3.19 3.84 -7.38
C GLU A 180 4.20 4.65 -8.20
N GLN A 181 5.17 5.30 -7.54
CA GLN A 181 6.19 6.13 -8.18
C GLN A 181 7.59 5.50 -8.16
N ARG A 182 7.86 4.62 -7.17
CA ARG A 182 9.15 3.97 -6.97
C ARG A 182 8.99 2.50 -6.58
N GLY A 183 10.09 1.75 -6.61
CA GLY A 183 10.07 0.31 -6.40
C GLY A 183 9.43 -0.42 -7.59
N GLU A 184 8.76 -1.55 -7.32
CA GLU A 184 8.04 -2.30 -8.36
C GLU A 184 6.71 -1.62 -8.69
N VAL A 185 6.54 -1.21 -9.94
CA VAL A 185 5.31 -0.53 -10.40
C VAL A 185 4.72 -1.35 -11.55
N PHE A 186 3.41 -1.60 -11.53
CA PHE A 186 2.72 -2.33 -12.58
C PHE A 186 1.76 -1.41 -13.35
N MET A 187 1.78 -1.51 -14.68
CA MET A 187 0.88 -0.75 -15.54
C MET A 187 0.28 -1.62 -16.65
N ASP A 188 -1.05 -1.73 -16.63
CA ASP A 188 -1.81 -2.34 -17.72
C ASP A 188 -2.20 -1.28 -18.77
N LEU A 189 -1.57 -1.36 -19.94
CA LEU A 189 -1.82 -0.54 -21.12
C LEU A 189 -2.48 -1.35 -22.25
N SER A 190 -3.04 -2.52 -21.94
CA SER A 190 -3.56 -3.46 -22.95
C SER A 190 -4.56 -2.81 -23.91
N LYS A 191 -5.39 -1.90 -23.41
CA LYS A 191 -6.41 -1.16 -24.18
C LYS A 191 -6.11 0.35 -24.27
N ALA A 192 -4.95 0.80 -23.80
CA ALA A 192 -4.62 2.21 -23.74
C ALA A 192 -4.17 2.73 -25.11
N THR A 193 -4.69 3.89 -25.50
CA THR A 193 -4.30 4.60 -26.74
C THR A 193 -3.70 5.98 -26.46
N THR A 194 -3.81 6.47 -25.22
CA THR A 194 -3.32 7.78 -24.79
C THR A 194 -2.07 7.63 -23.93
N GLU A 195 -1.23 8.67 -23.93
CA GLU A 195 -0.05 8.72 -23.09
C GLU A 195 -0.38 8.61 -21.60
N ARG A 196 0.57 8.08 -20.84
CA ARG A 196 0.54 7.98 -19.38
C ARG A 196 1.84 8.55 -18.81
N GLN A 197 1.76 9.18 -17.65
CA GLN A 197 2.92 9.74 -16.98
C GLN A 197 3.05 9.14 -15.59
N ILE A 198 4.30 8.83 -15.23
CA ILE A 198 4.70 8.46 -13.88
C ILE A 198 5.65 9.55 -13.40
N ASP A 199 5.37 10.11 -12.24
CA ASP A 199 6.25 11.06 -11.58
C ASP A 199 7.45 10.31 -11.01
N ILE A 200 8.64 10.68 -11.47
CA ILE A 200 9.93 10.11 -11.01
C ILE A 200 10.80 11.23 -10.44
N THR A 201 10.19 12.24 -9.82
CA THR A 201 10.87 13.39 -9.19
C THR A 201 11.97 12.93 -8.24
N ALA A 202 13.15 13.51 -8.42
CA ALA A 202 14.28 13.28 -7.52
C ALA A 202 14.12 14.12 -6.26
N LYS A 203 14.48 13.52 -5.11
CA LYS A 203 14.45 14.19 -3.81
C LYS A 203 15.74 13.94 -3.04
N LEU A 204 16.30 15.02 -2.53
CA LEU A 204 17.35 15.00 -1.53
C LEU A 204 16.73 15.16 -0.13
N ASP A 205 17.30 14.49 0.87
CA ASP A 205 16.87 14.60 2.27
C ASP A 205 17.19 15.95 2.92
N ILE A 206 18.01 16.77 2.27
CA ILE A 206 18.34 18.14 2.66
C ILE A 206 18.12 19.14 1.52
N ASN A 207 18.08 20.43 1.87
CA ASN A 207 18.25 21.49 0.88
C ASN A 207 19.69 21.50 0.38
N THR A 208 19.87 21.71 -0.91
CA THR A 208 21.20 21.69 -1.50
C THR A 208 22.02 22.92 -1.12
N THR A 209 23.33 22.72 -0.96
CA THR A 209 24.30 23.80 -0.73
C THR A 209 25.03 24.23 -2.01
N GLU A 210 24.90 23.46 -3.08
CA GLU A 210 25.41 23.71 -4.43
C GLU A 210 24.45 23.07 -5.46
N GLU A 211 24.56 23.44 -6.73
CA GLU A 211 23.73 22.83 -7.77
C GLU A 211 24.05 21.33 -7.89
N LEU A 212 23.04 20.47 -7.75
CA LEU A 212 23.21 19.01 -7.85
C LEU A 212 22.65 18.51 -9.18
N VAL A 213 23.50 17.87 -9.99
CA VAL A 213 23.06 17.16 -11.20
C VAL A 213 22.60 15.76 -10.80
N VAL A 214 21.33 15.47 -11.08
CA VAL A 214 20.73 14.16 -10.89
C VAL A 214 20.63 13.45 -12.24
N THR A 215 21.04 12.20 -12.30
CA THR A 215 21.03 11.36 -13.50
C THR A 215 20.01 10.24 -13.37
N TYR A 216 19.31 9.94 -14.45
CA TYR A 216 18.37 8.84 -14.58
C TYR A 216 18.88 7.86 -15.63
N GLY A 217 18.89 6.59 -15.29
CA GLY A 217 19.26 5.55 -16.23
C GLY A 217 19.33 4.18 -15.58
N TYR A 218 19.69 3.19 -16.38
CA TYR A 218 19.90 1.83 -15.94
C TYR A 218 21.09 1.24 -16.68
N ASP A 219 22.00 0.61 -15.93
CA ASP A 219 23.11 -0.15 -16.49
C ASP A 219 22.83 -1.64 -16.31
N LYS A 220 22.57 -2.33 -17.43
CA LYS A 220 22.21 -3.75 -17.46
C LYS A 220 23.26 -4.67 -16.84
N GLU A 221 24.53 -4.28 -16.88
CA GLU A 221 25.65 -5.09 -16.42
C GLU A 221 26.05 -4.79 -14.98
N ALA A 222 25.84 -3.55 -14.54
CA ALA A 222 26.22 -3.10 -13.19
C ALA A 222 25.07 -3.19 -12.16
N ASP A 223 23.82 -3.25 -12.62
CA ASP A 223 22.64 -3.16 -11.75
C ASP A 223 21.99 -4.53 -11.49
N ASN A 224 21.58 -4.76 -10.24
CA ASN A 224 21.00 -6.00 -9.73
C ASN A 224 19.47 -5.96 -9.58
N LEU A 225 18.80 -4.95 -10.15
CA LEU A 225 17.34 -4.81 -10.08
C LEU A 225 16.56 -5.90 -10.83
N LEU A 226 17.17 -6.50 -11.84
CA LEU A 226 16.49 -7.42 -12.76
C LEU A 226 17.04 -8.84 -12.65
N THR A 227 16.15 -9.83 -12.78
CA THR A 227 16.54 -11.22 -13.02
C THR A 227 17.13 -11.38 -14.42
N GLU A 228 17.84 -12.49 -14.67
CA GLU A 228 18.38 -12.79 -16.00
C GLU A 228 17.28 -12.94 -17.07
N GLU A 229 16.08 -13.33 -16.66
CA GLU A 229 14.90 -13.44 -17.53
C GLU A 229 14.33 -12.05 -17.86
N GLU A 230 14.14 -11.19 -16.86
CA GLU A 230 13.64 -9.82 -17.07
C GLU A 230 14.58 -9.00 -17.98
N LYS A 231 15.89 -9.30 -17.92
CA LYS A 231 16.91 -8.67 -18.79
C LYS A 231 16.71 -8.94 -20.28
N SER A 232 16.01 -10.00 -20.69
CA SER A 232 15.67 -10.23 -22.11
C SER A 232 14.37 -9.54 -22.55
N HIS A 233 13.55 -9.02 -21.62
CA HIS A 233 12.25 -8.40 -21.89
C HIS A 233 12.22 -6.91 -21.53
N LEU A 234 13.29 -6.19 -21.85
CA LEU A 234 13.34 -4.75 -21.63
C LEU A 234 12.43 -3.99 -22.59
N LEU A 235 11.71 -3.00 -22.06
CA LEU A 235 11.02 -2.02 -22.89
C LEU A 235 12.08 -1.12 -23.55
N THR A 236 12.12 -1.13 -24.88
CA THR A 236 13.15 -0.40 -25.66
C THR A 236 12.61 0.78 -26.46
N ALA A 237 11.28 0.92 -26.56
CA ALA A 237 10.59 1.98 -27.29
C ALA A 237 9.26 2.36 -26.61
N GLY A 238 8.69 3.50 -27.00
CA GLY A 238 7.41 3.97 -26.48
C GLY A 238 7.48 4.58 -25.07
N PHE A 239 8.63 5.09 -24.66
CA PHE A 239 8.76 5.86 -23.43
C PHE A 239 9.79 6.99 -23.57
N GLU A 240 9.68 8.01 -22.72
CA GLU A 240 10.65 9.10 -22.62
C GLU A 240 10.72 9.66 -21.19
N TYR A 241 11.91 10.11 -20.79
CA TYR A 241 12.16 10.89 -19.58
C TYR A 241 13.46 11.69 -19.76
N ALA A 242 13.67 12.72 -18.95
CA ALA A 242 14.93 13.45 -18.97
C ALA A 242 16.04 12.60 -18.34
N GLN A 243 17.12 12.31 -19.08
CA GLN A 243 18.26 11.54 -18.57
C GLN A 243 19.03 12.26 -17.46
N SER A 244 18.89 13.58 -17.36
CA SER A 244 19.39 14.35 -16.24
C SER A 244 18.55 15.58 -15.96
N VAL A 245 18.51 15.96 -14.68
CA VAL A 245 17.87 17.17 -14.17
C VAL A 245 18.79 17.81 -13.14
N LYS A 246 18.45 19.02 -12.69
CA LYS A 246 19.24 19.77 -11.71
C LYS A 246 18.38 20.15 -10.52
N ILE A 247 18.88 19.92 -9.32
CA ILE A 247 18.32 20.50 -8.09
C ILE A 247 19.08 21.83 -7.84
N PRO A 248 18.42 23.00 -7.97
CA PRO A 248 19.03 24.29 -7.72
C PRO A 248 19.49 24.44 -6.26
N VAL A 249 20.43 25.37 -6.01
CA VAL A 249 20.90 25.71 -4.67
C VAL A 249 19.74 26.10 -3.76
N GLY A 250 19.67 25.53 -2.56
CA GLY A 250 18.64 25.81 -1.56
C GLY A 250 17.35 24.99 -1.72
N GLU A 251 17.21 24.26 -2.83
CA GLU A 251 16.08 23.36 -3.08
C GLU A 251 16.43 21.92 -2.74
N LYS A 252 15.41 21.05 -2.68
CA LYS A 252 15.57 19.61 -2.42
C LYS A 252 14.94 18.70 -3.48
N TYR A 253 14.21 19.27 -4.43
CA TYR A 253 13.50 18.52 -5.46
C TYR A 253 13.94 18.93 -6.86
N ALA A 254 13.91 17.97 -7.79
CA ALA A 254 13.93 18.24 -9.22
C ALA A 254 12.94 17.33 -9.92
N GLU A 255 11.93 17.95 -10.54
CA GLU A 255 10.86 17.25 -11.24
C GLU A 255 11.40 16.51 -12.47
N ASN A 256 10.90 15.29 -12.67
CA ASN A 256 11.10 14.52 -13.89
C ASN A 256 9.91 13.57 -14.07
N TYR A 257 9.52 13.32 -15.32
CA TYR A 257 8.34 12.53 -15.65
C TYR A 257 8.70 11.46 -16.67
N LEU A 258 8.38 10.21 -16.33
CA LEU A 258 8.41 9.08 -17.26
C LEU A 258 7.10 9.06 -18.04
N THR A 259 7.15 9.45 -19.30
CA THR A 259 6.01 9.42 -20.21
C THR A 259 6.02 8.13 -21.03
N LEU A 260 4.94 7.38 -20.97
CA LEU A 260 4.69 6.16 -21.72
C LEU A 260 3.75 6.47 -22.89
N LYS A 261 4.09 5.96 -24.07
CA LYS A 261 3.40 6.19 -25.34
C LYS A 261 2.89 4.86 -25.90
N PRO A 262 1.70 4.39 -25.48
CA PRO A 262 1.18 3.07 -25.89
C PRO A 262 1.12 2.84 -27.40
N SER A 263 0.93 3.90 -28.19
CA SER A 263 0.87 3.84 -29.66
C SER A 263 2.20 3.49 -30.33
N GLU A 264 3.31 3.64 -29.60
CA GLU A 264 4.67 3.36 -30.08
C GLU A 264 5.23 2.06 -29.49
N MET A 265 4.50 1.42 -28.58
CA MET A 265 4.88 0.16 -27.95
C MET A 265 4.44 -1.04 -28.78
N GLN A 266 5.28 -2.08 -28.80
CA GLN A 266 4.86 -3.39 -29.29
C GLN A 266 4.03 -4.11 -28.23
N ASP A 267 3.13 -4.98 -28.68
CA ASP A 267 2.37 -5.85 -27.78
C ASP A 267 3.32 -6.80 -27.05
N GLY A 268 3.18 -6.88 -25.73
CA GLY A 268 4.06 -7.61 -24.83
C GLY A 268 3.96 -7.13 -23.39
N LYS A 269 4.50 -7.93 -22.48
CA LYS A 269 4.80 -7.58 -21.10
C LYS A 269 6.28 -7.25 -21.02
N TRP A 270 6.57 -5.98 -20.76
CA TRP A 270 7.90 -5.39 -20.84
C TRP A 270 8.34 -4.79 -19.51
N ILE A 271 9.65 -4.79 -19.26
CA ILE A 271 10.25 -4.27 -18.05
C ILE A 271 11.06 -3.00 -18.36
N LEU A 272 10.78 -1.91 -17.66
CA LEU A 272 11.56 -0.67 -17.73
C LEU A 272 12.14 -0.35 -16.35
N PRO A 273 13.44 -0.65 -16.13
CA PRO A 273 14.15 -0.19 -14.95
C PRO A 273 14.63 1.26 -15.14
N VAL A 274 14.51 2.07 -14.09
CA VAL A 274 15.11 3.40 -14.00
C VAL A 274 15.69 3.56 -12.61
N ARG A 275 16.96 3.95 -12.52
CA ARG A 275 17.64 4.29 -11.28
C ARG A 275 18.07 5.76 -11.30
N VAL A 276 17.97 6.38 -10.13
CA VAL A 276 18.43 7.73 -9.87
C VAL A 276 19.81 7.69 -9.21
N GLY A 277 20.69 8.54 -9.70
CA GLY A 277 22.04 8.72 -9.18
C GLY A 277 22.55 10.15 -9.39
N THR A 278 23.82 10.36 -9.07
CA THR A 278 24.51 11.62 -9.28
C THR A 278 26.01 11.39 -9.45
N THR A 279 26.68 12.32 -10.12
CA THR A 279 28.14 12.34 -10.21
C THR A 279 28.82 12.96 -8.98
N ASN A 280 28.05 13.55 -8.04
CA ASN A 280 28.60 14.07 -6.79
C ASN A 280 28.87 12.92 -5.81
N ASP A 281 30.16 12.62 -5.58
CA ASP A 281 30.62 11.55 -4.70
C ASP A 281 30.28 11.77 -3.22
N LYS A 282 29.87 12.98 -2.84
CA LYS A 282 29.41 13.36 -1.49
C LYS A 282 27.91 13.24 -1.31
N VAL A 283 27.17 12.86 -2.35
CA VAL A 283 25.75 12.46 -2.22
C VAL A 283 25.64 10.94 -2.31
N GLY A 284 24.92 10.36 -1.37
CA GLY A 284 24.54 8.95 -1.37
C GLY A 284 23.22 8.75 -2.11
N SER A 285 22.91 7.50 -2.41
CA SER A 285 21.61 7.11 -2.90
C SER A 285 21.09 5.97 -2.03
N ASP A 286 19.80 6.00 -1.69
CA ASP A 286 19.18 4.88 -1.00
C ASP A 286 18.93 3.74 -2.01
N ALA A 287 19.56 2.59 -1.80
CA ALA A 287 19.44 1.47 -2.73
C ALA A 287 18.02 0.89 -2.81
N GLU A 288 17.18 1.13 -1.80
CA GLU A 288 15.78 0.67 -1.75
C GLU A 288 14.81 1.70 -2.34
N GLU A 289 15.18 2.98 -2.37
CA GLU A 289 14.28 4.08 -2.76
C GLU A 289 14.71 4.86 -4.01
N ASN A 290 15.89 4.61 -4.55
CA ASN A 290 16.43 5.34 -5.71
C ASN A 290 16.07 4.72 -7.06
N TRP A 291 15.10 3.81 -7.15
CA TRP A 291 14.79 3.10 -8.38
C TRP A 291 13.29 2.86 -8.58
N VAL A 292 12.93 2.62 -9.83
CA VAL A 292 11.62 2.11 -10.26
C VAL A 292 11.84 0.98 -11.26
N LYS A 293 11.15 -0.15 -11.06
CA LYS A 293 11.05 -1.25 -12.01
C LYS A 293 9.61 -1.29 -12.49
N LEU A 294 9.37 -0.70 -13.65
CA LEU A 294 8.05 -0.63 -14.24
C LEU A 294 7.79 -1.88 -15.09
N THR A 295 6.78 -2.67 -14.73
CA THR A 295 6.23 -3.75 -15.55
C THR A 295 5.04 -3.20 -16.34
N VAL A 296 5.16 -3.17 -17.67
CA VAL A 296 4.13 -2.66 -18.58
C VAL A 296 3.54 -3.81 -19.39
N VAL A 297 2.22 -3.95 -19.40
CA VAL A 297 1.52 -4.89 -20.30
C VAL A 297 0.84 -4.12 -21.41
N LYS A 298 1.11 -4.46 -22.67
CA LYS A 298 0.50 -3.86 -23.86
C LYS A 298 -0.05 -4.96 -24.77
N GLY A 299 -1.28 -4.81 -25.25
CA GLY A 299 -1.98 -5.84 -26.01
C GLY A 299 -2.47 -7.01 -25.15
N SER A 300 -3.09 -8.00 -25.79
CA SER A 300 -3.50 -9.27 -25.18
C SER A 300 -3.39 -10.40 -26.19
N LEU A 301 -3.43 -11.65 -25.73
CA LEU A 301 -3.49 -12.81 -26.62
C LEU A 301 -4.89 -13.06 -27.20
N ASP A 302 -5.87 -12.19 -26.97
CA ASP A 302 -7.26 -12.46 -27.38
C ASP A 302 -7.45 -12.59 -28.89
N SER A 303 -6.67 -11.86 -29.67
CA SER A 303 -6.69 -11.95 -31.13
C SER A 303 -5.87 -13.13 -31.68
N LYS A 304 -4.98 -13.71 -30.86
CA LYS A 304 -4.12 -14.85 -31.23
C LYS A 304 -4.68 -16.19 -30.79
N VAL A 305 -5.61 -16.19 -29.84
CA VAL A 305 -6.25 -17.40 -29.27
C VAL A 305 -7.74 -17.33 -29.53
N GLU A 306 -8.18 -18.09 -30.52
CA GLU A 306 -9.59 -18.25 -30.88
C GLU A 306 -10.14 -19.52 -30.22
N LEU A 307 -11.11 -19.37 -29.32
CA LEU A 307 -11.78 -20.52 -28.72
C LEU A 307 -12.68 -21.18 -29.77
N GLU A 308 -12.60 -22.50 -29.87
CA GLU A 308 -13.37 -23.28 -30.84
C GLU A 308 -13.86 -24.59 -30.21
N GLY A 309 -14.83 -25.24 -30.86
CA GLY A 309 -15.36 -26.51 -30.40
C GLY A 309 -16.71 -26.40 -29.72
N THR A 310 -17.22 -27.55 -29.28
CA THR A 310 -18.64 -27.71 -28.92
C THR A 310 -19.00 -27.23 -27.51
N TYR A 311 -18.00 -27.02 -26.65
CA TYR A 311 -18.17 -26.65 -25.24
C TYR A 311 -17.89 -25.17 -24.95
N VAL A 312 -17.58 -24.37 -25.97
CA VAL A 312 -17.27 -22.95 -25.83
C VAL A 312 -18.52 -22.17 -25.45
N GLN A 313 -18.42 -21.37 -24.39
CA GLN A 313 -19.43 -20.41 -23.97
C GLN A 313 -18.76 -19.09 -23.55
N GLY A 314 -18.65 -18.15 -24.49
CA GLY A 314 -17.89 -16.91 -24.28
C GLY A 314 -16.40 -17.19 -24.18
N SER A 315 -15.78 -16.85 -23.05
CA SER A 315 -14.37 -17.11 -22.74
C SER A 315 -14.10 -18.46 -22.05
N ASP A 316 -15.14 -19.22 -21.74
CA ASP A 316 -15.05 -20.42 -20.91
C ASP A 316 -15.37 -21.68 -21.73
N ILE A 317 -14.84 -22.81 -21.28
CA ILE A 317 -15.18 -24.16 -21.76
C ILE A 317 -16.06 -24.82 -20.70
N ILE A 318 -17.32 -25.07 -21.00
CA ILE A 318 -18.29 -25.60 -20.03
C ILE A 318 -18.85 -26.94 -20.51
N LEU A 319 -18.64 -27.97 -19.70
CA LEU A 319 -19.08 -29.34 -19.95
C LEU A 319 -20.16 -29.75 -18.96
N SER A 320 -21.05 -30.65 -19.38
CA SER A 320 -21.93 -31.38 -18.46
C SER A 320 -21.12 -32.32 -17.57
N SER A 321 -21.69 -32.73 -16.44
CA SER A 321 -21.06 -33.66 -15.49
C SER A 321 -20.61 -34.96 -16.13
N ASP A 322 -21.38 -35.46 -17.10
CA ASP A 322 -21.19 -36.79 -17.68
C ASP A 322 -20.26 -36.78 -18.90
N ASN A 323 -19.86 -35.59 -19.36
CA ASN A 323 -18.97 -35.43 -20.51
C ASN A 323 -17.54 -35.81 -20.13
N THR A 324 -17.00 -36.79 -20.84
CA THR A 324 -15.60 -37.23 -20.75
C THR A 324 -14.93 -37.21 -22.13
N PRO A 325 -14.83 -36.04 -22.78
CA PRO A 325 -14.17 -35.94 -24.07
C PRO A 325 -12.72 -36.41 -23.99
N SER A 326 -12.22 -36.93 -25.11
CA SER A 326 -10.82 -37.31 -25.29
C SER A 326 -10.27 -36.58 -26.50
N ARG A 327 -9.21 -35.78 -26.27
CA ARG A 327 -8.57 -34.92 -27.28
C ARG A 327 -9.53 -33.95 -27.98
N GLU A 328 -10.51 -33.42 -27.25
CA GLU A 328 -11.40 -32.38 -27.80
C GLU A 328 -10.62 -31.09 -27.99
N VAL A 329 -10.70 -30.50 -29.18
CA VAL A 329 -10.07 -29.21 -29.48
C VAL A 329 -10.91 -28.09 -28.86
N ILE A 330 -10.26 -27.18 -28.13
CA ILE A 330 -10.91 -26.05 -27.44
C ILE A 330 -10.41 -24.68 -27.88
N ALA A 331 -9.26 -24.60 -28.55
CA ALA A 331 -8.71 -23.34 -29.03
C ALA A 331 -7.73 -23.54 -30.19
N ASP A 332 -7.73 -22.59 -31.13
CA ASP A 332 -6.63 -22.35 -32.05
C ASP A 332 -5.58 -21.45 -31.39
N VAL A 333 -4.35 -21.94 -31.32
CA VAL A 333 -3.18 -21.24 -30.76
C VAL A 333 -2.04 -21.14 -31.78
N SER A 334 -2.32 -21.41 -33.06
CA SER A 334 -1.32 -21.49 -34.14
C SER A 334 -0.62 -20.16 -34.43
N GLN A 335 -1.18 -19.05 -33.98
CA GLN A 335 -0.60 -17.70 -34.08
C GLN A 335 0.50 -17.43 -33.04
N ILE A 336 0.71 -18.34 -32.07
CA ILE A 336 1.73 -18.22 -31.02
C ILE A 336 2.87 -19.20 -31.36
N SER A 337 4.05 -18.65 -31.68
CA SER A 337 5.23 -19.41 -32.10
C SER A 337 5.88 -20.21 -30.97
N ASP A 338 5.99 -19.59 -29.79
CA ASP A 338 6.61 -20.17 -28.60
C ASP A 338 5.61 -20.14 -27.43
N LEU A 339 4.69 -21.10 -27.43
CA LEU A 339 3.65 -21.24 -26.42
C LEU A 339 4.11 -22.14 -25.28
N SER A 340 3.98 -21.66 -24.05
CA SER A 340 3.88 -22.52 -22.87
C SER A 340 2.47 -22.45 -22.27
N TYR A 341 2.11 -23.46 -21.48
CA TYR A 341 0.86 -23.45 -20.74
C TYR A 341 0.98 -24.18 -19.41
N SER A 342 0.14 -23.80 -18.47
CA SER A 342 -0.05 -24.47 -17.19
C SER A 342 -1.53 -24.70 -16.92
N VAL A 343 -1.86 -25.66 -16.05
CA VAL A 343 -3.22 -25.99 -15.68
C VAL A 343 -3.29 -26.09 -14.17
N ALA A 344 -4.18 -25.33 -13.56
CA ALA A 344 -4.38 -25.31 -12.12
C ALA A 344 -5.87 -25.37 -11.78
N ASP A 345 -6.22 -26.07 -10.71
CA ASP A 345 -7.52 -25.94 -10.09
C ASP A 345 -7.61 -24.68 -9.23
N LYS A 346 -8.74 -24.47 -8.56
CA LYS A 346 -8.96 -23.30 -7.70
C LYS A 346 -8.03 -23.19 -6.49
N TYR A 347 -7.26 -24.23 -6.17
CA TYR A 347 -6.27 -24.26 -5.10
C TYR A 347 -4.83 -24.07 -5.61
N GLY A 348 -4.64 -23.98 -6.92
CA GLY A 348 -3.33 -23.86 -7.55
C GLY A 348 -2.67 -25.21 -7.89
N ASP A 349 -3.37 -26.33 -7.67
CA ASP A 349 -2.85 -27.68 -7.91
C ASP A 349 -3.22 -28.20 -9.30
N GLU A 350 -2.40 -29.07 -9.89
CA GLU A 350 -2.73 -29.70 -11.18
C GLU A 350 -3.97 -30.61 -11.03
N PRO A 351 -5.06 -30.37 -11.78
CA PRO A 351 -6.29 -31.11 -11.62
C PRO A 351 -6.16 -32.56 -12.14
N THR A 352 -6.51 -33.53 -11.31
CA THR A 352 -6.50 -34.96 -11.69
C THR A 352 -7.55 -35.35 -12.73
N TRP A 353 -8.54 -34.49 -12.97
CA TRP A 353 -9.68 -34.77 -13.85
C TRP A 353 -9.52 -34.20 -15.27
N LEU A 354 -8.60 -33.25 -15.48
CA LEU A 354 -8.42 -32.52 -16.74
C LEU A 354 -6.96 -32.64 -17.19
N GLN A 355 -6.77 -33.15 -18.41
CA GLN A 355 -5.47 -33.15 -19.09
C GLN A 355 -5.53 -32.20 -20.27
N VAL A 356 -4.47 -31.41 -20.46
CA VAL A 356 -4.35 -30.45 -21.56
C VAL A 356 -3.11 -30.78 -22.37
N ASN A 357 -3.27 -30.79 -23.69
CA ASN A 357 -2.19 -31.04 -24.63
C ASN A 357 -2.28 -30.07 -25.81
N GLU A 358 -1.17 -29.42 -26.15
CA GLU A 358 -1.04 -28.71 -27.43
C GLU A 358 -0.60 -29.71 -28.51
N ALA A 359 -1.26 -29.69 -29.67
CA ALA A 359 -0.81 -30.43 -30.83
C ALA A 359 -1.20 -29.72 -32.14
N SER A 360 -0.20 -29.43 -32.97
CA SER A 360 -0.39 -28.86 -34.32
C SER A 360 -1.10 -27.50 -34.32
N GLY A 361 -0.78 -26.63 -33.37
CA GLY A 361 -1.35 -25.29 -33.22
C GLY A 361 -2.75 -25.30 -32.60
N LYS A 362 -3.16 -26.43 -32.00
CA LYS A 362 -4.49 -26.59 -31.38
C LYS A 362 -4.34 -27.03 -29.93
N LEU A 363 -5.09 -26.38 -29.05
CA LEU A 363 -5.19 -26.76 -27.64
C LEU A 363 -6.28 -27.82 -27.49
N GLN A 364 -5.93 -28.96 -26.90
CA GLN A 364 -6.84 -30.10 -26.72
C GLN A 364 -7.00 -30.46 -25.25
N ILE A 365 -8.21 -30.83 -24.85
CA ILE A 365 -8.52 -31.34 -23.51
C ILE A 365 -8.93 -32.81 -23.53
N THR A 366 -8.60 -33.51 -22.44
CA THR A 366 -9.11 -34.84 -22.12
C THR A 366 -9.63 -34.84 -20.68
N VAL A 367 -10.88 -35.24 -20.50
CA VAL A 367 -11.55 -35.30 -19.20
C VAL A 367 -11.62 -36.76 -18.76
N SER A 368 -10.95 -37.09 -17.65
CA SER A 368 -10.70 -38.48 -17.25
C SER A 368 -11.91 -39.19 -16.63
N SER A 369 -12.86 -38.43 -16.08
CA SER A 369 -14.04 -38.99 -15.40
C SER A 369 -15.20 -38.01 -15.34
N ALA A 370 -16.41 -38.55 -15.23
CA ALA A 370 -17.59 -37.76 -14.92
C ALA A 370 -17.49 -37.11 -13.54
N ASN A 371 -18.06 -35.92 -13.38
CA ASN A 371 -18.23 -35.29 -12.07
C ASN A 371 -19.44 -35.91 -11.35
N THR A 372 -19.20 -36.64 -10.27
CA THR A 372 -20.27 -37.30 -9.51
C THR A 372 -20.91 -36.40 -8.46
N SER A 373 -20.33 -35.23 -8.20
CA SER A 373 -20.85 -34.28 -7.21
C SER A 373 -22.14 -33.64 -7.71
N THR A 374 -23.16 -33.59 -6.85
CA THR A 374 -24.40 -32.84 -7.11
C THR A 374 -24.34 -31.40 -6.58
N TRP A 375 -23.19 -30.95 -6.07
CA TRP A 375 -23.03 -29.69 -5.32
C TRP A 375 -21.75 -28.91 -5.62
N LYS A 376 -20.76 -29.49 -6.30
CA LYS A 376 -19.52 -28.81 -6.70
C LYS A 376 -19.25 -29.03 -8.17
N GLU A 377 -19.10 -27.93 -8.90
CA GLU A 377 -18.43 -27.95 -10.20
C GLU A 377 -16.95 -28.28 -10.01
N ARG A 378 -16.35 -28.95 -10.99
CA ARG A 378 -14.89 -28.96 -11.12
C ARG A 378 -14.49 -27.78 -11.98
N VAL A 379 -13.54 -26.98 -11.52
CA VAL A 379 -13.06 -25.80 -12.21
C VAL A 379 -11.55 -25.89 -12.30
N ALA A 380 -11.02 -25.62 -13.48
CA ALA A 380 -9.59 -25.48 -13.73
C ALA A 380 -9.36 -24.28 -14.66
N THR A 381 -8.25 -23.60 -14.46
CA THR A 381 -7.78 -22.52 -15.33
C THR A 381 -6.59 -23.03 -16.12
N ILE A 382 -6.63 -22.84 -17.44
CA ILE A 382 -5.50 -23.04 -18.32
C ILE A 382 -4.88 -21.67 -18.57
N THR A 383 -3.64 -21.46 -18.13
CA THR A 383 -2.90 -20.22 -18.38
C THR A 383 -1.98 -20.45 -19.56
N LEU A 384 -2.21 -19.72 -20.64
CA LEU A 384 -1.38 -19.70 -21.84
C LEU A 384 -0.38 -18.55 -21.73
N VAL A 385 0.89 -18.80 -22.09
CA VAL A 385 1.94 -17.78 -22.11
C VAL A 385 2.64 -17.81 -23.45
N ASP A 386 2.66 -16.67 -24.13
CA ASP A 386 3.54 -16.44 -25.28
C ASP A 386 4.93 -16.10 -24.74
N ASN A 387 5.89 -17.03 -24.83
CA ASN A 387 7.21 -16.88 -24.22
C ASN A 387 8.05 -15.77 -24.88
N GLU A 388 7.70 -15.33 -26.10
CA GLU A 388 8.38 -14.21 -26.77
C GLU A 388 7.88 -12.87 -26.25
N THR A 389 6.57 -12.73 -26.05
CA THR A 389 5.95 -11.45 -25.64
C THR A 389 5.61 -11.36 -24.17
N TRP A 390 5.63 -12.48 -23.44
CA TRP A 390 5.20 -12.63 -22.05
C TRP A 390 3.74 -12.22 -21.79
N LEU A 391 2.93 -12.16 -22.84
CA LEU A 391 1.50 -12.00 -22.69
C LEU A 391 0.87 -13.30 -22.22
N GLU A 392 -0.12 -13.16 -21.36
CA GLU A 392 -0.83 -14.28 -20.76
C GLU A 392 -2.30 -14.26 -21.19
N LYS A 393 -2.92 -15.44 -21.29
CA LYS A 393 -4.37 -15.58 -21.43
C LYS A 393 -4.87 -16.78 -20.66
N GLU A 394 -5.94 -16.58 -19.93
CA GLU A 394 -6.59 -17.62 -19.16
C GLU A 394 -7.81 -18.17 -19.91
N ILE A 395 -7.98 -19.50 -19.86
CA ILE A 395 -9.17 -20.21 -20.32
C ILE A 395 -9.70 -21.01 -19.14
N VAL A 396 -10.92 -20.72 -18.72
CA VAL A 396 -11.56 -21.43 -17.61
C VAL A 396 -12.31 -22.65 -18.16
N VAL A 397 -12.01 -23.82 -17.62
CA VAL A 397 -12.70 -25.08 -17.93
C VAL A 397 -13.54 -25.52 -16.73
N ARG A 398 -14.84 -25.70 -16.95
CA ARG A 398 -15.81 -26.11 -15.94
C ARG A 398 -16.45 -27.44 -16.32
N GLN A 399 -16.45 -28.40 -15.41
CA GLN A 399 -17.29 -29.60 -15.51
C GLN A 399 -18.43 -29.50 -14.49
N GLY A 400 -19.65 -29.38 -15.02
CA GLY A 400 -20.87 -29.14 -14.24
C GLY A 400 -21.18 -30.24 -13.23
N MET A 401 -22.17 -29.95 -12.38
CA MET A 401 -22.66 -30.87 -11.34
C MET A 401 -23.54 -31.97 -11.92
N LYS A 402 -23.52 -33.14 -11.28
CA LYS A 402 -24.34 -34.29 -11.66
C LYS A 402 -25.83 -33.93 -11.71
N GLY A 403 -26.41 -34.10 -12.89
CA GLY A 403 -27.83 -33.84 -13.12
C GLY A 403 -28.19 -32.38 -13.36
N TYR A 404 -27.21 -31.49 -13.61
CA TYR A 404 -27.46 -30.08 -13.96
C TYR A 404 -27.36 -29.82 -15.48
N GLY A 405 -26.90 -30.80 -16.25
CA GLY A 405 -26.69 -30.64 -17.69
C GLY A 405 -25.54 -29.67 -17.99
N ILE A 406 -25.61 -28.99 -19.12
CA ILE A 406 -24.70 -27.90 -19.48
C ILE A 406 -25.29 -26.60 -18.93
N THR A 407 -24.74 -26.10 -17.83
CA THR A 407 -25.12 -24.79 -17.28
C THR A 407 -24.58 -23.67 -18.16
N LEU A 408 -25.37 -22.62 -18.37
CA LEU A 408 -24.94 -21.44 -19.10
C LEU A 408 -23.87 -20.65 -18.33
N ASN A 409 -22.98 -19.98 -19.06
CA ASN A 409 -21.90 -19.21 -18.46
C ASN A 409 -22.41 -17.99 -17.66
N LYS A 410 -22.43 -18.11 -16.33
CA LYS A 410 -22.87 -17.07 -15.41
C LYS A 410 -21.98 -15.82 -15.38
N SER A 411 -20.74 -15.88 -15.86
CA SER A 411 -19.89 -14.68 -15.96
C SER A 411 -20.42 -13.66 -16.98
N LEU A 412 -21.29 -14.10 -17.89
CA LEU A 412 -21.96 -13.26 -18.88
C LEU A 412 -23.27 -12.66 -18.36
N TRP A 413 -23.72 -13.07 -17.18
CA TRP A 413 -25.06 -12.73 -16.69
C TRP A 413 -25.10 -11.38 -15.99
N SER A 414 -26.23 -10.70 -16.09
CA SER A 414 -26.54 -9.52 -15.27
C SER A 414 -28.04 -9.39 -15.02
N VAL A 415 -28.42 -8.59 -14.02
CA VAL A 415 -29.81 -8.18 -13.82
C VAL A 415 -30.01 -6.81 -14.43
N VAL A 416 -30.93 -6.71 -15.39
CA VAL A 416 -31.15 -5.51 -16.21
C VAL A 416 -32.51 -4.85 -15.98
N GLY A 417 -33.39 -5.50 -15.21
CA GLY A 417 -34.68 -4.94 -14.81
C GLY A 417 -35.30 -5.72 -13.67
N TYR A 418 -36.17 -5.06 -12.90
CA TYR A 418 -36.90 -5.65 -11.79
C TYR A 418 -38.13 -4.80 -11.45
N SER A 419 -39.13 -5.38 -10.77
CA SER A 419 -40.31 -4.61 -10.33
C SER A 419 -40.04 -3.81 -9.06
N GLU A 420 -40.94 -2.87 -8.72
CA GLU A 420 -40.85 -2.01 -7.52
C GLU A 420 -40.71 -2.81 -6.22
N HIS A 421 -41.19 -4.06 -6.19
CA HIS A 421 -41.04 -4.98 -5.06
C HIS A 421 -39.58 -5.25 -4.67
N VAL A 422 -38.65 -5.09 -5.61
CA VAL A 422 -37.20 -5.35 -5.43
C VAL A 422 -36.44 -4.07 -5.03
N SER A 423 -37.13 -2.92 -4.97
CA SER A 423 -36.52 -1.63 -4.66
C SER A 423 -35.75 -1.66 -3.33
N GLY A 424 -34.49 -1.22 -3.34
CA GLY A 424 -33.58 -1.25 -2.20
C GLY A 424 -32.88 -2.60 -1.96
N LYS A 425 -33.05 -3.59 -2.84
CA LYS A 425 -32.40 -4.91 -2.81
C LYS A 425 -31.54 -5.19 -4.04
N GLU A 426 -31.30 -4.20 -4.88
CA GLU A 426 -30.62 -4.32 -6.17
C GLU A 426 -29.20 -4.89 -6.02
N SER A 427 -28.48 -4.41 -5.01
CA SER A 427 -27.08 -4.76 -4.76
C SER A 427 -26.87 -6.24 -4.40
N VAL A 428 -27.93 -6.96 -4.04
CA VAL A 428 -27.85 -8.38 -3.65
C VAL A 428 -28.30 -9.35 -4.74
N LEU A 429 -28.86 -8.86 -5.86
CA LEU A 429 -29.40 -9.72 -6.91
C LEU A 429 -28.34 -10.55 -7.64
N GLY A 430 -27.08 -10.09 -7.67
CA GLY A 430 -25.96 -10.85 -8.23
C GLY A 430 -25.71 -12.19 -7.55
N ARG A 431 -26.17 -12.35 -6.30
CA ARG A 431 -26.08 -13.62 -5.55
C ARG A 431 -26.84 -14.77 -6.20
N LEU A 432 -27.81 -14.46 -7.05
CA LEU A 432 -28.59 -15.47 -7.75
C LEU A 432 -27.80 -16.25 -8.80
N PHE A 433 -26.59 -15.81 -9.14
CA PHE A 433 -25.74 -16.42 -10.15
C PHE A 433 -24.24 -16.21 -9.84
N ASP A 434 -23.86 -16.06 -8.58
CA ASP A 434 -22.47 -15.86 -8.16
C ASP A 434 -21.67 -17.17 -8.03
N ASN A 435 -22.31 -18.33 -8.20
CA ASN A 435 -21.74 -19.66 -7.97
C ASN A 435 -21.19 -19.84 -6.54
N PHE A 436 -21.81 -19.23 -5.53
CA PHE A 436 -21.42 -19.41 -4.14
C PHE A 436 -22.22 -20.51 -3.42
N TRP A 437 -21.53 -21.63 -3.14
CA TRP A 437 -22.12 -22.84 -2.56
C TRP A 437 -21.43 -23.22 -1.26
N PRO A 438 -21.86 -22.66 -0.12
CA PRO A 438 -21.22 -22.97 1.14
C PRO A 438 -21.42 -24.46 1.45
N THR A 439 -20.32 -25.17 1.69
CA THR A 439 -20.32 -26.57 2.15
C THR A 439 -20.04 -26.72 3.63
N SER A 440 -19.80 -25.61 4.31
CA SER A 440 -19.67 -25.56 5.76
C SER A 440 -20.14 -24.23 6.30
N LYS A 441 -20.49 -24.19 7.59
CA LYS A 441 -20.79 -22.95 8.30
C LYS A 441 -19.63 -21.95 8.27
N ALA A 442 -18.39 -22.43 8.20
CA ALA A 442 -17.20 -21.59 8.12
C ALA A 442 -17.15 -20.76 6.82
N GLU A 443 -17.61 -21.35 5.70
CA GLU A 443 -17.63 -20.67 4.39
C GLU A 443 -18.65 -19.52 4.35
N VAL A 444 -19.72 -19.58 5.15
CA VAL A 444 -20.75 -18.52 5.24
C VAL A 444 -20.28 -17.28 6.01
N GLY A 445 -19.25 -17.42 6.86
CA GLY A 445 -18.73 -16.35 7.73
C GLY A 445 -19.60 -16.06 8.98
N SER A 446 -19.08 -15.26 9.91
CA SER A 446 -19.75 -14.91 11.18
C SER A 446 -20.68 -13.70 11.12
N GLY A 447 -20.92 -13.10 9.94
CA GLY A 447 -21.82 -11.96 9.78
C GLY A 447 -22.40 -11.85 8.37
N SER A 448 -23.73 -11.78 8.26
CA SER A 448 -24.56 -11.18 7.19
C SER A 448 -24.21 -11.35 5.69
N THR A 449 -23.25 -12.18 5.29
CA THR A 449 -23.07 -12.63 3.89
C THR A 449 -24.09 -13.73 3.61
N LEU A 450 -25.32 -13.29 3.36
CA LEU A 450 -26.44 -14.14 2.99
C LEU A 450 -26.17 -14.70 1.58
N SER A 451 -26.16 -16.03 1.41
CA SER A 451 -26.09 -16.74 0.10
C SER A 451 -27.41 -16.69 -0.68
N TYR A 452 -28.28 -15.73 -0.34
CA TYR A 452 -29.64 -15.67 -0.82
C TYR A 452 -30.09 -14.23 -0.98
N ILE A 453 -31.17 -14.07 -1.72
CA ILE A 453 -31.92 -12.82 -1.77
C ILE A 453 -33.14 -12.92 -0.85
N GLU A 454 -33.51 -11.80 -0.23
CA GLU A 454 -34.75 -11.66 0.52
C GLU A 454 -35.49 -10.42 0.03
N ILE A 455 -36.69 -10.65 -0.51
CA ILE A 455 -37.60 -9.63 -1.00
C ILE A 455 -38.78 -9.59 -0.02
N SER A 456 -38.98 -8.44 0.61
CA SER A 456 -39.91 -8.28 1.74
C SER A 456 -41.39 -8.27 1.33
N ASP A 457 -41.67 -8.21 0.03
CA ASP A 457 -43.00 -8.36 -0.56
C ASP A 457 -43.08 -9.72 -1.28
N LYS A 458 -44.25 -10.36 -1.24
CA LYS A 458 -44.52 -11.62 -1.94
C LYS A 458 -45.29 -11.42 -3.24
N GLY A 459 -45.62 -10.18 -3.61
CA GLY A 459 -46.39 -9.83 -4.80
C GLY A 459 -47.79 -10.44 -4.86
N SER A 460 -48.50 -10.16 -5.95
CA SER A 460 -49.73 -10.86 -6.35
C SER A 460 -49.64 -11.33 -7.79
N GLU A 461 -50.63 -12.08 -8.26
CA GLU A 461 -50.67 -12.55 -9.65
C GLU A 461 -50.76 -11.37 -10.63
N GLU A 462 -51.45 -10.30 -10.25
CA GLU A 462 -51.62 -9.06 -11.02
C GLU A 462 -50.44 -8.09 -10.87
N ASN A 463 -49.70 -8.18 -9.76
CA ASN A 463 -48.53 -7.35 -9.47
C ASN A 463 -47.39 -8.20 -8.88
N PRO A 464 -46.73 -9.05 -9.71
CA PRO A 464 -45.74 -10.00 -9.22
C PRO A 464 -44.39 -9.34 -8.93
N VAL A 465 -43.58 -10.03 -8.12
CA VAL A 465 -42.15 -9.75 -7.99
C VAL A 465 -41.47 -10.13 -9.30
N GLN A 466 -40.82 -9.18 -9.98
CA GLN A 466 -40.19 -9.42 -11.28
C GLN A 466 -38.70 -9.19 -11.23
N ILE A 467 -37.94 -10.08 -11.88
CA ILE A 467 -36.50 -9.96 -12.10
C ILE A 467 -36.23 -10.34 -13.56
N VAL A 468 -35.47 -9.51 -14.26
CA VAL A 468 -35.05 -9.70 -15.64
C VAL A 468 -33.55 -9.95 -15.69
N PHE A 469 -33.19 -11.15 -16.12
CA PHE A 469 -31.81 -11.58 -16.33
C PHE A 469 -31.45 -11.38 -17.80
N ASP A 470 -30.29 -10.76 -18.04
CA ASP A 470 -29.57 -10.81 -19.30
C ASP A 470 -28.57 -11.96 -19.20
N LEU A 471 -28.68 -12.97 -20.07
CA LEU A 471 -27.79 -14.13 -20.11
C LEU A 471 -26.50 -13.88 -20.92
N GLY A 472 -26.34 -12.68 -21.47
CA GLY A 472 -25.24 -12.31 -22.36
C GLY A 472 -25.61 -12.43 -23.84
N GLU A 473 -24.72 -11.92 -24.70
CA GLU A 473 -24.91 -12.02 -26.15
C GLU A 473 -24.76 -13.47 -26.63
N ASN A 474 -25.72 -13.92 -27.45
CA ASN A 474 -25.75 -15.27 -28.06
C ASN A 474 -25.58 -16.41 -27.02
N PRO A 475 -26.49 -16.54 -26.05
CA PRO A 475 -26.37 -17.59 -25.04
C PRO A 475 -26.40 -18.98 -25.68
N HIS A 476 -25.70 -19.93 -25.05
CA HIS A 476 -25.79 -21.34 -25.42
C HIS A 476 -27.26 -21.81 -25.34
N GLU A 477 -27.65 -22.75 -26.20
CA GLU A 477 -29.02 -23.25 -26.18
C GLU A 477 -29.36 -23.89 -24.82
N TYR A 478 -30.59 -23.71 -24.36
CA TYR A 478 -31.07 -24.22 -23.07
C TYR A 478 -32.51 -24.68 -23.16
N ASN A 479 -32.93 -25.53 -22.25
CA ASN A 479 -34.29 -26.07 -22.18
C ASN A 479 -34.82 -26.17 -20.74
N SER A 480 -34.03 -25.75 -19.75
CA SER A 480 -34.34 -25.96 -18.34
C SER A 480 -33.93 -24.79 -17.49
N ILE A 481 -34.76 -24.48 -16.49
CA ILE A 481 -34.45 -23.51 -15.45
C ILE A 481 -34.48 -24.17 -14.09
N GLY A 482 -33.41 -24.03 -13.33
CA GLY A 482 -33.30 -24.53 -11.97
C GLY A 482 -33.47 -23.42 -10.96
N LEU A 483 -34.26 -23.64 -9.92
CA LEU A 483 -34.36 -22.76 -8.76
C LEU A 483 -33.94 -23.51 -7.51
N ILE A 484 -33.13 -22.85 -6.67
CA ILE A 484 -32.80 -23.34 -5.33
C ILE A 484 -33.64 -22.59 -4.30
N PRO A 485 -34.47 -23.30 -3.52
CA PRO A 485 -35.27 -22.66 -2.48
C PRO A 485 -34.37 -22.13 -1.37
N ARG A 486 -34.91 -21.26 -0.52
CA ARG A 486 -34.15 -20.82 0.66
C ARG A 486 -33.93 -21.98 1.61
N LEU A 487 -32.73 -22.53 1.65
CA LEU A 487 -32.44 -23.80 2.34
C LEU A 487 -32.52 -23.72 3.87
N GLN A 488 -32.25 -22.53 4.43
CA GLN A 488 -32.44 -22.31 5.86
C GLN A 488 -33.92 -22.16 6.19
N TRP A 489 -34.71 -21.38 5.43
CA TRP A 489 -36.14 -21.09 5.63
C TRP A 489 -36.97 -21.42 4.38
N VAL A 490 -37.20 -22.71 4.14
CA VAL A 490 -37.77 -23.19 2.87
C VAL A 490 -39.15 -22.60 2.57
N GLY A 491 -39.97 -22.29 3.56
CA GLY A 491 -41.30 -21.71 3.31
C GLY A 491 -41.29 -20.26 2.81
N ASN A 492 -40.18 -19.54 2.90
CA ASN A 492 -40.05 -18.22 2.28
C ASN A 492 -39.78 -18.33 0.77
N SER A 493 -39.67 -19.55 0.22
CA SER A 493 -39.53 -19.74 -1.22
C SER A 493 -40.78 -19.32 -1.98
N PRO A 494 -40.63 -18.82 -3.22
CA PRO A 494 -41.76 -18.44 -4.06
C PRO A 494 -42.70 -19.61 -4.27
N LYS A 495 -44.01 -19.35 -4.30
CA LYS A 495 -45.02 -20.38 -4.52
C LYS A 495 -45.35 -20.54 -5.98
N TYR A 496 -45.55 -19.43 -6.69
CA TYR A 496 -45.85 -19.42 -8.12
C TYR A 496 -44.76 -18.71 -8.90
N LEU A 497 -44.57 -19.18 -10.13
CA LEU A 497 -43.63 -18.64 -11.10
C LEU A 497 -44.34 -18.50 -12.46
N LYS A 498 -43.93 -17.49 -13.21
CA LYS A 498 -44.13 -17.35 -14.65
C LYS A 498 -42.76 -17.03 -15.26
N ILE A 499 -42.43 -17.71 -16.35
CA ILE A 499 -41.18 -17.57 -17.07
C ILE A 499 -41.50 -17.01 -18.44
N GLU A 500 -40.85 -15.90 -18.78
CA GLU A 500 -40.95 -15.28 -20.09
C GLU A 500 -39.55 -15.04 -20.64
N VAL A 501 -39.43 -15.07 -21.96
CA VAL A 501 -38.16 -14.91 -22.67
C VAL A 501 -38.27 -13.85 -23.77
N SER A 502 -37.14 -13.23 -24.13
CA SER A 502 -37.09 -12.25 -25.21
C SER A 502 -35.68 -12.10 -25.78
N ASP A 503 -35.60 -11.64 -27.03
CA ASP A 503 -34.36 -11.20 -27.71
C ASP A 503 -34.34 -9.69 -27.99
N GLU A 504 -35.40 -8.98 -27.60
CA GLU A 504 -35.50 -7.54 -27.82
C GLU A 504 -34.42 -6.82 -27.00
N VAL A 505 -33.56 -6.07 -27.69
CA VAL A 505 -32.43 -5.39 -27.05
C VAL A 505 -32.94 -4.31 -26.12
N LEU A 506 -32.57 -4.39 -24.83
CA LEU A 506 -32.76 -3.31 -23.88
C LEU A 506 -31.90 -2.12 -24.29
N THR A 507 -32.53 -1.08 -24.84
CA THR A 507 -31.89 0.24 -24.90
C THR A 507 -32.04 0.91 -23.54
N ARG A 508 -31.15 1.83 -23.21
CA ARG A 508 -30.99 2.45 -21.87
C ARG A 508 -32.23 3.18 -21.32
N SER A 509 -33.34 3.19 -22.04
CA SER A 509 -34.55 3.97 -21.75
C SER A 509 -35.88 3.25 -21.98
N GLU A 510 -35.91 1.99 -22.44
CA GLU A 510 -37.16 1.30 -22.80
C GLU A 510 -37.22 -0.11 -22.20
N ASP A 511 -38.37 -0.44 -21.59
CA ASP A 511 -38.68 -1.79 -21.15
C ASP A 511 -38.83 -2.72 -22.35
N ILE A 512 -38.39 -3.98 -22.22
CA ILE A 512 -38.72 -5.03 -23.19
C ILE A 512 -40.24 -5.17 -23.23
N THR A 513 -40.83 -5.04 -24.42
CA THR A 513 -42.28 -5.11 -24.59
C THR A 513 -42.72 -6.44 -25.18
N ASN A 514 -41.85 -7.09 -25.96
CA ASN A 514 -42.13 -8.36 -26.60
C ASN A 514 -41.62 -9.53 -25.74
N TRP A 515 -42.48 -10.01 -24.85
CA TRP A 515 -42.22 -11.17 -24.01
C TRP A 515 -42.95 -12.42 -24.52
N ILE A 516 -42.21 -13.51 -24.66
CA ILE A 516 -42.75 -14.82 -25.04
C ILE A 516 -42.95 -15.63 -23.77
N LEU A 517 -44.20 -16.01 -23.48
CA LEU A 517 -44.50 -16.93 -22.39
C LEU A 517 -43.94 -18.32 -22.73
N VAL A 518 -43.12 -18.86 -21.82
CA VAL A 518 -42.64 -20.24 -21.91
C VAL A 518 -43.48 -21.09 -20.97
N GLY A 519 -44.02 -22.21 -21.47
CA GLY A 519 -44.90 -23.12 -20.72
C GLY A 519 -46.17 -22.46 -20.17
N SER A 520 -46.43 -22.59 -18.87
CA SER A 520 -47.66 -22.07 -18.24
C SER A 520 -47.49 -20.65 -17.70
N ALA A 521 -48.55 -19.84 -17.83
CA ALA A 521 -48.68 -18.52 -17.21
C ALA A 521 -48.66 -18.56 -15.68
N LYS A 522 -48.92 -19.75 -15.11
CA LYS A 522 -48.83 -20.03 -13.67
C LYS A 522 -48.34 -21.46 -13.48
N ARG A 523 -47.13 -21.61 -12.93
CA ARG A 523 -46.57 -22.89 -12.49
C ARG A 523 -46.22 -22.83 -11.02
N ASP A 524 -46.24 -23.97 -10.35
CA ASP A 524 -45.72 -24.06 -8.98
C ASP A 524 -44.21 -23.88 -9.02
N ALA A 525 -43.72 -22.77 -8.47
CA ALA A 525 -42.30 -22.51 -8.25
C ALA A 525 -41.77 -23.57 -7.29
N PHE A 526 -42.34 -23.67 -6.09
CA PHE A 526 -42.12 -24.76 -5.14
C PHE A 526 -43.44 -25.20 -4.51
N THR A 527 -43.68 -26.51 -4.50
CA THR A 527 -44.81 -27.09 -3.77
C THR A 527 -44.45 -27.22 -2.29
N LYS A 528 -45.47 -27.21 -1.43
CA LYS A 528 -45.27 -27.38 0.01
C LYS A 528 -44.64 -28.74 0.33
N THR A 529 -45.03 -29.80 -0.38
CA THR A 529 -44.46 -31.15 -0.22
C THR A 529 -42.97 -31.22 -0.55
N GLU A 530 -42.52 -30.56 -1.62
CA GLU A 530 -41.10 -30.47 -1.96
C GLU A 530 -40.32 -29.75 -0.86
N LEU A 531 -40.82 -28.61 -0.38
CA LEU A 531 -40.15 -27.84 0.67
C LEU A 531 -40.10 -28.62 2.00
N ASP A 532 -41.21 -29.24 2.41
CA ASP A 532 -41.33 -29.99 3.66
C ASP A 532 -40.47 -31.26 3.66
N ALA A 533 -40.25 -31.89 2.50
CA ALA A 533 -39.34 -33.03 2.38
C ALA A 533 -37.89 -32.67 2.73
N HIS A 534 -37.53 -31.40 2.63
CA HIS A 534 -36.20 -30.87 2.94
C HIS A 534 -36.18 -30.00 4.22
N ASP A 535 -37.32 -29.85 4.90
CA ASP A 535 -37.46 -29.11 6.17
C ASP A 535 -37.12 -29.97 7.40
N GLY A 536 -35.88 -30.50 7.44
CA GLY A 536 -35.42 -31.41 8.51
C GLY A 536 -35.17 -30.76 9.88
N GLY A 537 -35.65 -29.55 10.15
CA GLY A 537 -35.64 -28.90 11.48
C GLY A 537 -34.30 -28.43 12.06
N ASN A 538 -33.14 -28.88 11.55
CA ASN A 538 -31.84 -28.31 11.93
C ASN A 538 -31.48 -27.12 11.03
N TRP A 539 -31.59 -25.90 11.59
CA TRP A 539 -31.36 -24.63 10.92
C TRP A 539 -29.88 -24.27 10.77
N ASN A 540 -28.98 -25.01 11.44
CA ASN A 540 -27.55 -24.70 11.49
C ASN A 540 -26.71 -25.46 10.45
N ASP A 541 -27.25 -26.51 9.82
CA ASP A 541 -26.51 -27.43 8.92
C ASP A 541 -27.18 -27.59 7.53
N TRP A 542 -27.89 -26.56 7.06
CA TRP A 542 -28.60 -26.60 5.77
C TRP A 542 -27.69 -26.77 4.54
N TYR A 543 -26.39 -26.50 4.70
CA TYR A 543 -25.35 -26.63 3.67
C TYR A 543 -24.95 -28.08 3.33
N ALA A 544 -25.24 -29.06 4.20
CA ALA A 544 -24.78 -30.45 4.00
C ALA A 544 -25.82 -31.37 3.37
N ASP A 545 -27.10 -31.29 3.80
CA ASP A 545 -28.08 -32.36 3.54
C ASP A 545 -29.42 -31.90 2.95
N LYS A 546 -29.64 -30.58 2.81
CA LYS A 546 -30.96 -30.02 2.46
C LYS A 546 -31.06 -29.44 1.04
N GLN A 547 -29.95 -29.38 0.30
CA GLN A 547 -29.90 -28.70 -0.99
C GLN A 547 -30.60 -29.52 -2.08
N PHE A 548 -31.57 -28.90 -2.75
CA PHE A 548 -32.16 -29.45 -3.97
C PHE A 548 -32.46 -28.33 -4.95
N VAL A 549 -32.46 -28.68 -6.24
CA VAL A 549 -32.88 -27.78 -7.32
C VAL A 549 -34.21 -28.25 -7.84
N LYS A 550 -35.18 -27.35 -7.91
CA LYS A 550 -36.39 -27.59 -8.68
C LYS A 550 -36.16 -27.18 -10.12
N TRP A 551 -36.19 -28.17 -11.01
CA TRP A 551 -36.05 -27.96 -12.44
C TRP A 551 -37.41 -27.74 -13.10
N HIS A 552 -37.48 -26.67 -13.88
CA HIS A 552 -38.60 -26.33 -14.73
C HIS A 552 -38.21 -26.59 -16.18
N ASP A 553 -38.84 -27.60 -16.77
CA ASP A 553 -38.75 -27.88 -18.20
C ASP A 553 -39.40 -26.74 -18.99
N LEU A 554 -38.67 -26.26 -19.99
CA LEU A 554 -39.10 -25.22 -20.92
C LEU A 554 -39.57 -25.78 -22.27
N GLY A 555 -39.40 -27.08 -22.51
CA GLY A 555 -39.74 -27.76 -23.76
C GLY A 555 -38.53 -27.89 -24.70
N GLU A 556 -38.68 -27.42 -25.93
CA GLU A 556 -37.60 -27.48 -26.93
C GLU A 556 -36.43 -26.55 -26.58
N ASN A 557 -35.25 -26.86 -27.09
CA ASN A 557 -34.07 -26.01 -26.90
C ASN A 557 -34.31 -24.61 -27.50
N MET A 558 -34.00 -23.58 -26.72
CA MET A 558 -34.13 -22.17 -27.09
C MET A 558 -32.83 -21.41 -26.82
N HIS A 559 -32.70 -20.21 -27.38
CA HIS A 559 -31.47 -19.40 -27.35
C HIS A 559 -31.75 -17.93 -27.05
N HIS A 560 -32.77 -17.66 -26.23
CA HIS A 560 -33.17 -16.28 -25.94
C HIS A 560 -32.21 -15.59 -24.96
N ARG A 561 -31.87 -14.32 -25.22
CA ARG A 561 -30.94 -13.54 -24.39
C ARG A 561 -31.53 -13.18 -23.02
N TYR A 562 -32.77 -12.74 -22.98
CA TYR A 562 -33.39 -12.24 -21.76
C TYR A 562 -34.38 -13.24 -21.19
N ILE A 563 -34.35 -13.38 -19.86
CA ILE A 563 -35.31 -14.18 -19.10
C ILE A 563 -35.94 -13.31 -18.03
N ARG A 564 -37.28 -13.25 -18.01
CA ARG A 564 -38.04 -12.61 -16.93
C ARG A 564 -38.70 -13.66 -16.05
N PHE A 565 -38.40 -13.60 -14.76
CA PHE A 565 -39.15 -14.31 -13.74
C PHE A 565 -40.17 -13.38 -13.13
N SER A 566 -41.44 -13.80 -13.15
CA SER A 566 -42.49 -13.19 -12.35
C SER A 566 -42.90 -14.18 -11.27
N MET A 567 -42.71 -13.83 -10.01
CA MET A 567 -42.99 -14.68 -8.85
C MET A 567 -44.05 -14.02 -7.99
N TRP A 568 -44.96 -14.82 -7.44
CA TRP A 568 -45.97 -14.31 -6.51
C TRP A 568 -46.44 -15.38 -5.54
N ASP A 569 -46.94 -14.89 -4.40
CA ASP A 569 -47.29 -15.66 -3.23
C ASP A 569 -46.10 -16.45 -2.65
N SER A 570 -46.16 -16.75 -1.38
CA SER A 570 -45.14 -17.49 -0.64
C SER A 570 -45.82 -18.24 0.49
N TRP A 571 -45.18 -19.30 0.99
CA TRP A 571 -45.73 -20.02 2.13
C TRP A 571 -45.62 -19.21 3.44
N TYR A 572 -44.75 -18.19 3.46
CA TYR A 572 -44.65 -17.16 4.50
C TYR A 572 -44.80 -15.72 3.95
N SER A 573 -44.17 -14.71 4.55
CA SER A 573 -44.40 -13.28 4.26
C SER A 573 -43.43 -12.67 3.25
N THR A 574 -42.36 -13.36 2.86
CA THR A 574 -41.31 -12.84 1.95
C THR A 574 -40.96 -13.86 0.88
N HIS A 575 -40.29 -13.42 -0.19
CA HIS A 575 -39.60 -14.29 -1.15
C HIS A 575 -38.12 -14.41 -0.81
N CYS A 576 -37.65 -15.64 -0.60
CA CYS A 576 -36.26 -15.98 -0.43
C CYS A 576 -35.89 -17.18 -1.31
N PHE A 577 -34.76 -17.07 -2.01
CA PHE A 577 -34.14 -18.19 -2.72
C PHE A 577 -32.65 -17.92 -2.90
N ASP A 578 -31.88 -18.98 -3.04
CA ASP A 578 -30.42 -18.90 -2.98
C ASP A 578 -29.85 -18.66 -4.39
N GLU A 579 -30.16 -19.52 -5.35
CA GLU A 579 -29.54 -19.45 -6.69
C GLU A 579 -30.47 -19.91 -7.82
N ILE A 580 -30.14 -19.46 -9.02
CA ILE A 580 -30.82 -19.84 -10.26
C ILE A 580 -29.86 -20.51 -11.26
N PHE A 581 -30.44 -21.32 -12.13
CA PHE A 581 -29.74 -21.99 -13.21
C PHE A 581 -30.52 -21.90 -14.49
N VAL A 582 -29.79 -21.76 -15.59
CA VAL A 582 -30.30 -21.93 -16.95
C VAL A 582 -29.37 -22.94 -17.58
N SER A 583 -29.94 -24.06 -18.03
CA SER A 583 -29.16 -25.20 -18.48
C SER A 583 -29.80 -25.89 -19.68
N LYS A 584 -28.94 -26.52 -20.47
CA LYS A 584 -29.33 -27.58 -21.41
C LYS A 584 -29.26 -28.92 -20.68
N LYS A 585 -30.42 -29.46 -20.33
CA LYS A 585 -30.53 -30.73 -19.58
C LYS A 585 -30.98 -31.90 -20.43
#